data_AF-A0AAV5BW31-F1
#
_entry.id   AF-A0AAV5BW31-F1
#
_cell.length_a   1.000
_cell.length_b   1.000
_cell.length_c   1.000
_cell.angle_alpha   90.00
_cell.angle_beta   90.00
_cell.angle_gamma   90.00
#
_symmetry.space_group_name_H-M   'P 1'
#
loop_
_entity.id
_entity.type
_entity.pdbx_description
1 polymer ?
#
loop_
_entity_poly.entity_id
_entity_poly.type
_entity_poly.pdbx_seq_one_letter_code
_entity_poly.pdbx_strand_id
1 'polypeptide(L)'
;MHIPYKTLNSYDVKVEHVFNSELKKGLEILLKSKAAIVLVRNGSDSDAEFLTLLNSFSELMKAVENRVCPPFIIVSPAGHVESVRSCLMENDYFGLDTQKVWVLEELNLPIVSISSEANREKIMMKSPWEIIERPAGSGSIFSLLSSNKILDSLNEMGVHYTQICSVSNRPAIGHPLLFGAVASAGADVGIKLSKSSEMEDDFDLILSIDQLNKMCRDVTQLRFSAHLEQHEHVKLVDGQWITVQPVAVNSHRLHADVMSALNSCSAVKLCVMEIVE
;
A
#
# COMPACT_ATOMS: atom_id res chain seq x y z
N MET A 1 9.87 13.44 13.70
CA MET A 1 9.17 14.72 13.50
C MET A 1 7.76 14.57 14.05
N HIS A 2 7.31 15.42 14.97
CA HIS A 2 5.93 15.37 15.48
C HIS A 2 5.09 16.39 14.71
N ILE A 3 4.06 15.93 14.00
CA ILE A 3 3.20 16.75 13.15
C ILE A 3 1.81 16.80 13.79
N PRO A 4 1.29 17.98 14.17
CA PRO A 4 -0.08 18.08 14.68
C PRO A 4 -1.10 17.63 13.63
N TYR A 5 -2.08 16.82 14.04
CA TYR A 5 -3.13 16.28 13.16
C TYR A 5 -3.83 17.39 12.36
N LYS A 6 -4.09 18.52 13.01
CA LYS A 6 -4.73 19.70 12.38
C LYS A 6 -3.94 20.25 11.19
N THR A 7 -2.62 20.12 11.20
CA THR A 7 -1.75 20.60 10.10
C THR A 7 -1.97 19.79 8.82
N LEU A 8 -2.34 18.52 8.92
CA LEU A 8 -2.61 17.67 7.76
C LEU A 8 -4.08 17.72 7.32
N ASN A 9 -4.98 18.23 8.18
CA ASN A 9 -6.39 18.36 7.87
C ASN A 9 -6.74 19.75 7.30
N SER A 10 -5.92 20.77 7.56
CA SER A 10 -6.06 22.07 6.92
C SER A 10 -5.51 22.00 5.49
N TYR A 11 -6.40 22.01 4.50
CA TYR A 11 -6.02 22.24 3.10
C TYR A 11 -5.45 23.66 2.87
N ASP A 12 -5.44 24.49 3.91
CA ASP A 12 -4.92 25.85 3.86
C ASP A 12 -3.39 25.86 3.98
N VAL A 13 -2.73 25.68 2.84
CA VAL A 13 -1.28 25.66 2.71
C VAL A 13 -0.64 27.05 2.99
N LYS A 14 -1.45 28.08 3.26
CA LYS A 14 -1.03 29.48 3.43
C LYS A 14 -0.84 29.92 4.88
N VAL A 15 -1.14 29.07 5.86
CA VAL A 15 -0.90 29.38 7.27
C VAL A 15 0.59 29.24 7.60
N GLU A 16 1.17 30.22 8.30
CA GLU A 16 2.56 30.14 8.79
C GLU A 16 2.70 28.96 9.75
N HIS A 17 3.17 27.84 9.21
CA HIS A 17 3.44 26.63 9.98
C HIS A 17 4.92 26.57 10.36
N VAL A 18 5.21 25.96 11.51
CA VAL A 18 6.57 25.58 11.96
C VAL A 18 7.31 24.78 10.87
N PHE A 19 6.58 24.13 9.97
CA PHE A 19 7.10 23.29 8.90
C PHE A 19 7.11 23.96 7.52
N ASN A 20 7.24 25.28 7.45
CA ASN A 20 7.17 26.03 6.20
C ASN A 20 8.23 25.58 5.17
N SER A 21 9.43 25.21 5.63
CA SER A 21 10.51 24.72 4.76
C SER A 21 10.13 23.39 4.09
N GLU A 22 9.68 22.42 4.88
CA GLU A 22 9.21 21.12 4.41
C GLU A 22 8.00 21.29 3.49
N LEU A 23 7.02 22.09 3.91
CA LEU A 23 5.82 22.35 3.12
C LEU A 23 6.15 22.91 1.74
N LYS A 24 7.02 23.92 1.67
CA LYS A 24 7.48 24.51 0.39
C LYS A 24 8.19 23.49 -0.49
N LYS A 25 9.05 22.65 0.09
CA LYS A 25 9.76 21.59 -0.64
C LYS A 25 8.79 20.52 -1.17
N GLY A 26 7.82 20.14 -0.35
CA GLY A 26 6.76 19.21 -0.72
C GLY A 26 5.85 19.72 -1.83
N LEU A 27 5.46 21.00 -1.76
CA LEU A 27 4.71 21.68 -2.82
C LEU A 27 5.48 21.67 -4.13
N GLU A 28 6.79 21.97 -4.10
CA GLU A 28 7.63 21.91 -5.29
C GLU A 28 7.67 20.51 -5.90
N ILE A 29 7.73 19.46 -5.07
CA ILE A 29 7.68 18.06 -5.51
C ILE A 29 6.35 17.77 -6.22
N LEU A 30 5.21 18.16 -5.64
CA LEU A 30 3.89 17.93 -6.23
C LEU A 30 3.71 18.71 -7.54
N LEU A 31 4.00 20.01 -7.54
CA LEU A 31 3.82 20.91 -8.69
C LEU A 31 4.72 20.55 -9.89
N LYS A 32 5.89 19.93 -9.62
CA LYS A 32 6.79 19.41 -10.66
C LYS A 32 6.48 17.96 -11.06
N SER A 33 5.37 17.40 -10.57
CA SER A 33 4.94 16.02 -10.82
C SER A 33 5.99 14.98 -10.43
N LYS A 34 6.66 15.22 -9.30
CA LYS A 34 7.73 14.37 -8.77
C LYS A 34 7.25 13.40 -7.67
N ALA A 35 5.95 13.32 -7.43
CA ALA A 35 5.35 12.36 -6.51
C ALA A 35 4.40 11.40 -7.24
N ALA A 36 4.28 10.19 -6.72
CA ALA A 36 3.24 9.22 -7.04
C ALA A 36 2.56 8.73 -5.76
N ILE A 37 1.33 8.25 -5.90
CA ILE A 37 0.53 7.76 -4.78
C ILE A 37 0.05 6.35 -5.10
N VAL A 38 0.22 5.45 -4.13
CA VAL A 38 -0.30 4.10 -4.13
C VAL A 38 -1.24 3.96 -2.93
N LEU A 39 -2.49 3.68 -3.22
CA LEU A 39 -3.53 3.42 -2.23
C LEU A 39 -3.87 1.93 -2.24
N VAL A 40 -3.64 1.27 -1.11
CA VAL A 40 -3.95 -0.15 -0.93
C VAL A 40 -5.24 -0.26 -0.14
N ARG A 41 -6.25 -0.88 -0.75
CA ARG A 41 -7.55 -1.13 -0.13
C ARG A 41 -7.58 -2.56 0.40
N ASN A 42 -7.90 -2.71 1.69
CA ASN A 42 -8.11 -3.98 2.35
C ASN A 42 -9.57 -4.44 2.18
N GLY A 43 -9.82 -5.75 2.31
CA GLY A 43 -11.16 -6.32 2.21
C GLY A 43 -12.14 -5.84 3.29
N SER A 44 -11.65 -5.30 4.41
CA SER A 44 -12.46 -4.72 5.48
C SER A 44 -12.83 -3.25 5.25
N ASP A 45 -12.19 -2.56 4.30
CA ASP A 45 -12.38 -1.13 4.11
C ASP A 45 -13.75 -0.82 3.50
N SER A 46 -14.49 0.08 4.16
CA SER A 46 -15.79 0.50 3.66
C SER A 46 -15.66 1.38 2.43
N ASP A 47 -16.63 1.31 1.51
CA ASP A 47 -16.69 2.20 0.34
C ASP A 47 -16.74 3.67 0.77
N ALA A 48 -17.38 3.98 1.91
CA ALA A 48 -17.47 5.34 2.44
C ALA A 48 -16.09 5.88 2.85
N GLU A 49 -15.23 5.07 3.46
CA GLU A 49 -13.86 5.45 3.82
C GLU A 49 -13.01 5.70 2.58
N PHE A 50 -13.09 4.78 1.62
CA PHE A 50 -12.39 4.91 0.34
C PHE A 50 -12.79 6.19 -0.41
N LEU A 51 -14.10 6.45 -0.52
CA LEU A 51 -14.64 7.66 -1.14
C LEU A 51 -14.23 8.93 -0.38
N THR A 52 -14.26 8.90 0.95
CA THR A 52 -13.84 10.05 1.76
C THR A 52 -12.38 10.40 1.48
N LEU A 53 -11.52 9.38 1.39
CA LEU A 53 -10.10 9.58 1.16
C LEU A 53 -9.80 10.15 -0.24
N LEU A 54 -10.46 9.63 -1.29
CA LEU A 54 -10.33 10.15 -2.65
C LEU A 54 -10.84 11.59 -2.78
N ASN A 55 -11.96 11.91 -2.11
CA ASN A 55 -12.48 13.29 -2.06
C ASN A 55 -11.49 14.22 -1.33
N SER A 56 -10.97 13.81 -0.18
CA SER A 56 -9.95 14.59 0.54
C SER A 56 -8.71 14.83 -0.31
N PHE A 57 -8.26 13.82 -1.06
CA PHE A 57 -7.16 14.00 -2.01
C PHE A 57 -7.50 14.98 -3.13
N SER A 58 -8.68 14.89 -3.72
CA SER A 58 -9.14 15.82 -4.76
C SER A 58 -9.15 17.27 -4.26
N GLU A 59 -9.68 17.51 -3.05
CA GLU A 59 -9.70 18.84 -2.44
C GLU A 59 -8.29 19.37 -2.14
N LEU A 60 -7.38 18.51 -1.67
CA LEU A 60 -5.98 18.87 -1.51
C LEU A 60 -5.35 19.30 -2.84
N MET A 61 -5.58 18.54 -3.92
CA MET A 61 -5.02 18.83 -5.23
C MET A 61 -5.53 20.17 -5.80
N LYS A 62 -6.80 20.49 -5.55
CA LYS A 62 -7.38 21.81 -5.87
C LYS A 62 -6.72 22.93 -5.06
N ALA A 63 -6.53 22.73 -3.76
CA ALA A 63 -5.92 23.72 -2.87
C ALA A 63 -4.44 24.01 -3.19
N VAL A 64 -3.71 23.01 -3.66
CA VAL A 64 -2.30 23.15 -4.09
C VAL A 64 -2.17 23.83 -5.48
N GLU A 65 -3.29 24.13 -6.14
CA GLU A 65 -3.34 24.67 -7.52
C GLU A 65 -2.52 23.82 -8.51
N ASN A 66 -2.40 22.51 -8.25
CA ASN A 66 -1.56 21.66 -9.06
C ASN A 66 -2.30 21.31 -10.36
N ARG A 67 -1.78 21.81 -11.48
CA ARG A 67 -2.36 21.56 -12.81
C ARG A 67 -2.04 20.17 -13.36
N VAL A 68 -1.11 19.43 -12.73
CA VAL A 68 -0.70 18.10 -13.18
C VAL A 68 -0.88 17.09 -12.07
N CYS A 69 -1.92 16.27 -12.20
CA CYS A 69 -2.21 15.21 -11.23
C CYS A 69 -1.08 14.17 -11.19
N PRO A 70 -0.63 13.75 -9.98
CA PRO A 70 0.39 12.74 -9.84
C PRO A 70 -0.14 11.37 -10.30
N PRO A 71 0.75 10.46 -10.72
CA PRO A 71 0.43 9.04 -10.85
C PRO A 71 -0.30 8.51 -9.62
N PHE A 72 -1.39 7.78 -9.85
CA PHE A 72 -2.24 7.24 -8.80
C PHE A 72 -2.50 5.76 -9.05
N ILE A 73 -2.07 4.90 -8.14
CA ILE A 73 -2.23 3.45 -8.23
C ILE A 73 -3.18 3.04 -7.11
N ILE A 74 -4.18 2.23 -7.44
CA ILE A 74 -5.12 1.66 -6.48
C ILE A 74 -4.97 0.14 -6.53
N VAL A 75 -4.66 -0.48 -5.41
CA VAL A 75 -4.71 -1.94 -5.25
C VAL A 75 -6.03 -2.29 -4.60
N SER A 76 -6.86 -3.03 -5.33
CA SER A 76 -8.20 -3.45 -4.94
C SER A 76 -8.18 -4.89 -4.41
N PRO A 77 -9.06 -5.22 -3.44
CA PRO A 77 -9.31 -6.61 -3.08
C PRO A 77 -9.73 -7.45 -4.29
N ALA A 78 -9.45 -8.74 -4.23
CA ALA A 78 -9.78 -9.69 -5.29
C ALA A 78 -11.28 -9.66 -5.64
N GLY A 79 -11.60 -9.59 -6.94
CA GLY A 79 -12.97 -9.51 -7.46
C GLY A 79 -13.59 -8.11 -7.44
N HIS A 80 -12.92 -7.09 -6.89
CA HIS A 80 -13.49 -5.74 -6.74
C HIS A 80 -12.94 -4.69 -7.72
N VAL A 81 -11.97 -5.04 -8.58
CA VAL A 81 -11.34 -4.09 -9.53
C VAL A 81 -12.37 -3.32 -10.37
N GLU A 82 -13.38 -4.00 -10.90
CA GLU A 82 -14.37 -3.36 -11.77
C GLU A 82 -15.31 -2.41 -11.01
N SER A 83 -15.62 -2.74 -9.75
CA SER A 83 -16.38 -1.85 -8.88
C SER A 83 -15.61 -0.57 -8.55
N VAL A 84 -14.28 -0.68 -8.35
CA VAL A 84 -13.41 0.48 -8.14
C VAL A 84 -13.34 1.34 -9.41
N ARG A 85 -13.24 0.73 -10.59
CA ARG A 85 -13.25 1.46 -11.88
C ARG A 85 -14.56 2.19 -12.11
N SER A 86 -15.69 1.54 -11.86
CA SER A 86 -17.02 2.15 -11.98
C SER A 86 -17.17 3.33 -11.02
N CYS A 87 -16.74 3.17 -9.77
CA CYS A 87 -16.71 4.25 -8.79
C CYS A 87 -15.85 5.45 -9.25
N LEU A 88 -14.65 5.20 -9.79
CA LEU A 88 -13.82 6.27 -10.37
C LEU A 88 -14.55 6.97 -11.54
N MET A 89 -15.13 6.22 -12.47
CA MET A 89 -15.83 6.78 -13.63
C MET A 89 -17.05 7.62 -13.23
N GLU A 90 -17.87 7.13 -12.31
CA GLU A 90 -19.06 7.82 -11.80
C GLU A 90 -18.74 9.14 -11.10
N ASN A 91 -17.53 9.27 -10.55
CA ASN A 91 -17.04 10.45 -9.84
C ASN A 91 -16.02 11.27 -10.66
N ASP A 92 -16.01 11.12 -12.00
CA ASP A 92 -15.09 11.83 -12.91
C ASP A 92 -13.61 11.71 -12.49
N TYR A 93 -13.24 10.51 -12.05
CA TYR A 93 -11.93 10.14 -11.51
C TYR A 93 -11.44 11.04 -10.37
N PHE A 94 -12.33 11.76 -9.69
CA PHE A 94 -11.99 12.75 -8.66
C PHE A 94 -11.02 13.84 -9.18
N GLY A 95 -11.04 14.11 -10.49
CA GLY A 95 -10.11 15.02 -11.16
C GLY A 95 -8.70 14.45 -11.42
N LEU A 96 -8.48 13.15 -11.19
CA LEU A 96 -7.24 12.47 -11.56
C LEU A 96 -7.09 12.36 -13.08
N ASP A 97 -5.85 12.35 -13.54
CA ASP A 97 -5.54 12.10 -14.96
C ASP A 97 -5.71 10.62 -15.27
N THR A 98 -6.75 10.27 -16.01
CA THR A 98 -7.10 8.88 -16.38
C THR A 98 -5.95 8.11 -17.03
N GLN A 99 -5.00 8.77 -17.69
CA GLN A 99 -3.83 8.13 -18.30
C GLN A 99 -2.74 7.74 -17.27
N LYS A 100 -2.86 8.25 -16.05
CA LYS A 100 -1.93 8.06 -14.92
C LYS A 100 -2.62 7.38 -13.74
N VAL A 101 -3.76 6.74 -13.96
CA VAL A 101 -4.48 5.96 -12.96
C VAL A 101 -4.41 4.48 -13.29
N TRP A 102 -3.93 3.69 -12.34
CA TRP A 102 -3.93 2.23 -12.43
C TRP A 102 -4.80 1.66 -11.33
N VAL A 103 -5.70 0.74 -11.70
CA VAL A 103 -6.46 -0.08 -10.74
C VAL A 103 -6.03 -1.52 -10.94
N LEU A 104 -5.38 -2.07 -9.91
CA LEU A 104 -4.81 -3.40 -9.88
C LEU A 104 -5.59 -4.28 -8.91
N GLU A 105 -5.61 -5.57 -9.18
CA GLU A 105 -6.05 -6.57 -8.20
C GLU A 105 -4.89 -6.90 -7.26
N GLU A 106 -5.17 -7.11 -5.98
CA GLU A 106 -4.20 -7.62 -5.03
C GLU A 106 -3.65 -9.00 -5.43
N LEU A 107 -2.42 -9.29 -5.03
CA LEU A 107 -1.84 -10.61 -5.26
C LEU A 107 -2.31 -11.57 -4.17
N ASN A 108 -2.74 -12.77 -4.55
CA ASN A 108 -3.04 -13.86 -3.63
C ASN A 108 -1.91 -14.90 -3.63
N LEU A 109 -1.70 -15.55 -2.48
CA LEU A 109 -0.78 -16.67 -2.31
C LEU A 109 -1.52 -17.92 -1.82
N PRO A 110 -1.07 -19.11 -2.23
CA PRO A 110 -1.63 -20.37 -1.75
C PRO A 110 -1.38 -20.56 -0.26
N ILE A 111 -2.37 -21.13 0.44
CA ILE A 111 -2.21 -21.60 1.81
C ILE A 111 -1.44 -22.91 1.84
N VAL A 112 -0.50 -23.02 2.76
CA VAL A 112 0.41 -24.16 2.87
C VAL A 112 0.08 -24.98 4.13
N SER A 113 0.05 -26.30 4.03
CA SER A 113 -0.24 -27.19 5.17
C SER A 113 0.92 -27.26 6.17
N ILE A 114 0.60 -27.32 7.46
CA ILE A 114 1.52 -27.75 8.51
C ILE A 114 1.56 -29.29 8.47
N SER A 115 2.41 -29.88 7.62
CA SER A 115 2.53 -31.36 7.55
C SER A 115 3.60 -31.86 8.51
N SER A 116 3.25 -32.87 9.32
CA SER A 116 4.20 -33.65 10.13
C SER A 116 4.75 -34.90 9.41
N GLU A 117 4.19 -35.25 8.25
CA GLU A 117 4.59 -36.45 7.51
C GLU A 117 5.46 -36.11 6.29
N ALA A 118 6.64 -36.72 6.25
CA ALA A 118 7.61 -36.79 5.15
C ALA A 118 7.84 -35.49 4.35
N ASN A 119 8.48 -34.49 4.98
CA ASN A 119 9.29 -33.43 4.36
C ASN A 119 8.71 -32.71 3.12
N ARG A 120 7.38 -32.54 3.03
CA ARG A 120 6.77 -31.70 1.99
C ARG A 120 5.61 -30.90 2.56
N GLU A 121 5.81 -29.60 2.61
CA GLU A 121 4.76 -28.59 2.66
C GLU A 121 3.85 -28.75 1.42
N LYS A 122 2.53 -28.88 1.62
CA LYS A 122 1.55 -29.06 0.54
C LYS A 122 0.66 -27.84 0.43
N ILE A 123 0.27 -27.47 -0.79
CA ILE A 123 -0.77 -26.47 -1.01
C ILE A 123 -2.11 -27.06 -0.56
N MET A 124 -2.89 -26.27 0.19
CA MET A 124 -4.20 -26.69 0.67
C MET A 124 -5.26 -26.54 -0.42
N MET A 125 -6.09 -27.57 -0.55
CA MET A 125 -7.17 -27.62 -1.53
C MET A 125 -8.50 -27.25 -0.87
N LYS A 126 -9.25 -26.32 -1.45
CA LYS A 126 -10.63 -25.99 -1.07
C LYS A 126 -11.61 -27.02 -1.63
N SER A 127 -11.34 -27.49 -2.85
CA SER A 127 -12.10 -28.52 -3.57
C SER A 127 -11.15 -29.31 -4.47
N PRO A 128 -11.59 -30.39 -5.16
CA PRO A 128 -10.72 -31.14 -6.07
C PRO A 128 -10.11 -30.33 -7.22
N TRP A 129 -10.62 -29.13 -7.49
CA TRP A 129 -10.21 -28.25 -8.59
C TRP A 129 -9.87 -26.82 -8.16
N GLU A 130 -9.85 -26.54 -6.85
CA GLU A 130 -9.64 -25.18 -6.32
C GLU A 130 -8.71 -25.24 -5.12
N ILE A 131 -7.69 -24.35 -5.10
CA ILE A 131 -6.79 -24.17 -3.97
C ILE A 131 -7.36 -23.13 -2.99
N ILE A 132 -6.90 -23.18 -1.74
CA ILE A 132 -7.17 -22.11 -0.77
C ILE A 132 -6.11 -21.03 -0.96
N GLU A 133 -6.56 -19.79 -1.14
CA GLU A 133 -5.69 -18.64 -1.31
C GLU A 133 -6.04 -17.53 -0.31
N ARG A 134 -5.05 -16.71 0.03
CA ARG A 134 -5.22 -15.50 0.83
C ARG A 134 -4.41 -14.35 0.22
N PRO A 135 -4.78 -13.09 0.50
CA PRO A 135 -3.97 -11.94 0.13
C PRO A 135 -2.53 -12.11 0.59
N ALA A 136 -1.59 -11.85 -0.32
CA ALA A 136 -0.16 -11.95 -0.11
C ALA A 136 0.39 -10.90 0.88
N GLY A 137 -0.44 -9.94 1.28
CA GLY A 137 -0.08 -8.81 2.13
C GLY A 137 0.35 -7.56 1.35
N SER A 138 0.49 -6.45 2.06
CA SER A 138 0.79 -5.12 1.49
C SER A 138 2.14 -5.07 0.76
N GLY A 139 3.11 -5.89 1.16
CA GLY A 139 4.41 -6.00 0.53
C GLY A 139 4.37 -6.55 -0.90
N SER A 140 3.28 -7.18 -1.31
CA SER A 140 3.09 -7.61 -2.70
C SER A 140 3.05 -6.44 -3.71
N ILE A 141 2.87 -5.20 -3.22
CA ILE A 141 2.88 -3.99 -4.06
C ILE A 141 4.12 -3.89 -4.95
N PHE A 142 5.31 -4.25 -4.46
CA PHE A 142 6.53 -4.15 -5.26
C PHE A 142 6.51 -5.12 -6.45
N SER A 143 5.93 -6.31 -6.26
CA SER A 143 5.70 -7.28 -7.34
C SER A 143 4.66 -6.76 -8.34
N LEU A 144 3.56 -6.17 -7.85
CA LEU A 144 2.51 -5.58 -8.68
C LEU A 144 3.04 -4.43 -9.55
N LEU A 145 3.82 -3.51 -8.97
CA LEU A 145 4.42 -2.38 -9.70
C LEU A 145 5.40 -2.85 -10.78
N SER A 146 6.19 -3.89 -10.49
CA SER A 146 7.18 -4.46 -11.42
C SER A 146 6.50 -5.22 -12.57
N SER A 147 5.61 -6.16 -12.25
CA SER A 147 4.93 -7.02 -13.24
C SER A 147 4.01 -6.24 -14.20
N ASN A 148 3.41 -5.14 -13.73
CA ASN A 148 2.58 -4.26 -14.55
C ASN A 148 3.38 -3.15 -15.26
N LYS A 149 4.73 -3.13 -15.17
CA LYS A 149 5.62 -2.09 -15.73
C LYS A 149 5.31 -0.67 -15.25
N ILE A 150 4.62 -0.53 -14.13
CA ILE A 150 4.28 0.77 -13.56
C ILE A 150 5.54 1.44 -13.05
N LEU A 151 6.47 0.68 -12.45
CA LEU A 151 7.77 1.21 -12.04
C LEU A 151 8.51 1.88 -13.20
N ASP A 152 8.50 1.27 -14.38
CA ASP A 152 9.13 1.84 -15.58
C ASP A 152 8.45 3.16 -15.96
N SER A 153 7.11 3.19 -15.98
CA SER A 153 6.35 4.42 -16.21
C SER A 153 6.64 5.52 -15.17
N LEU A 154 6.74 5.18 -13.88
CA LEU A 154 7.08 6.15 -12.83
C LEU A 154 8.49 6.73 -13.04
N ASN A 155 9.46 5.90 -13.44
CA ASN A 155 10.81 6.36 -13.78
C ASN A 155 10.81 7.25 -15.03
N GLU A 156 10.08 6.89 -16.09
CA GLU A 156 9.96 7.68 -17.32
C GLU A 156 9.29 9.04 -17.08
N MET A 157 8.29 9.08 -16.21
CA MET A 157 7.64 10.32 -15.75
C MET A 157 8.54 11.14 -14.81
N GLY A 158 9.68 10.58 -14.40
CA GLY A 158 10.64 11.22 -13.52
C GLY A 158 10.11 11.44 -12.12
N VAL A 159 9.29 10.53 -11.60
CA VAL A 159 8.85 10.53 -10.19
C VAL A 159 10.06 10.36 -9.28
N HIS A 160 10.11 11.12 -8.18
CA HIS A 160 11.18 11.04 -7.19
C HIS A 160 10.73 10.37 -5.88
N TYR A 161 9.45 10.49 -5.53
CA TYR A 161 8.90 9.91 -4.30
C TYR A 161 7.58 9.20 -4.58
N THR A 162 7.33 8.09 -3.89
CA THR A 162 6.08 7.34 -3.96
C THR A 162 5.54 7.13 -2.56
N GLN A 163 4.34 7.64 -2.29
CA GLN A 163 3.62 7.32 -1.06
C GLN A 163 2.84 6.03 -1.27
N ILE A 164 2.95 5.09 -0.33
CA ILE A 164 2.24 3.81 -0.30
C ILE A 164 1.49 3.76 1.03
N CYS A 165 0.17 3.73 0.97
CA CYS A 165 -0.67 3.85 2.17
C CYS A 165 -1.94 2.99 2.11
N SER A 166 -2.43 2.59 3.28
CA SER A 166 -3.72 1.96 3.48
C SER A 166 -4.87 3.00 3.48
N VAL A 167 -6.10 2.58 3.23
CA VAL A 167 -7.28 3.48 3.25
C VAL A 167 -7.58 4.03 4.65
N SER A 168 -7.26 3.29 5.70
CA SER A 168 -7.42 3.70 7.10
C SER A 168 -6.59 4.93 7.48
N ASN A 169 -5.58 5.30 6.68
CA ASN A 169 -4.59 6.30 7.04
C ASN A 169 -5.04 7.76 6.82
N ARG A 170 -5.89 8.22 7.74
CA ARG A 170 -6.34 9.62 7.86
C ARG A 170 -5.25 10.52 8.49
N PRO A 171 -5.32 11.86 8.33
CA PRO A 171 -6.34 12.66 7.65
C PRO A 171 -6.14 12.88 6.15
N ALA A 172 -4.91 12.78 5.64
CA ALA A 172 -4.62 13.14 4.25
C ALA A 172 -3.58 12.20 3.62
N ILE A 173 -3.86 11.80 2.38
CA ILE A 173 -2.89 11.22 1.45
C ILE A 173 -2.36 12.31 0.52
N GLY A 174 -1.15 12.13 0.02
CA GLY A 174 -0.51 13.06 -0.91
C GLY A 174 -0.14 14.41 -0.32
N HIS A 175 -0.23 14.59 1.01
CA HIS A 175 -0.01 15.90 1.63
C HIS A 175 1.43 16.40 1.42
N PRO A 176 1.65 17.63 0.92
CA PRO A 176 2.99 18.14 0.57
C PRO A 176 3.96 18.06 1.74
N LEU A 177 3.51 18.39 2.95
CA LEU A 177 4.34 18.29 4.16
C LEU A 177 5.05 16.93 4.31
N LEU A 178 4.39 15.82 3.96
CA LEU A 178 4.96 14.49 4.12
C LEU A 178 6.12 14.27 3.15
N PHE A 179 5.92 14.56 1.85
CA PHE A 179 7.01 14.50 0.86
C PHE A 179 8.14 15.47 1.19
N GLY A 180 7.77 16.67 1.65
CA GLY A 180 8.68 17.71 2.07
C GLY A 180 9.58 17.28 3.23
N ALA A 181 9.01 16.66 4.26
CA ALA A 181 9.75 16.15 5.41
C ALA A 181 10.78 15.09 5.02
N VAL A 182 10.38 14.11 4.20
CA VAL A 182 11.28 13.06 3.69
C VAL A 182 12.41 13.67 2.86
N ALA A 183 12.05 14.56 1.94
CA ALA A 183 13.03 15.22 1.08
C ALA A 183 13.98 16.14 1.85
N SER A 184 13.50 16.85 2.87
CA SER A 184 14.32 17.71 3.73
C SER A 184 15.29 16.89 4.60
N ALA A 185 14.87 15.71 5.05
CA ALA A 185 15.72 14.77 5.77
C ALA A 185 16.78 14.09 4.86
N GLY A 186 16.65 14.19 3.53
CA GLY A 186 17.49 13.43 2.60
C GLY A 186 17.29 11.91 2.72
N ALA A 187 16.10 11.53 3.19
CA ALA A 187 15.72 10.17 3.51
C ALA A 187 15.26 9.41 2.26
N ASP A 188 15.56 8.11 2.25
CA ASP A 188 15.11 7.18 1.22
C ASP A 188 13.78 6.51 1.61
N VAL A 189 13.49 6.49 2.91
CA VAL A 189 12.23 6.00 3.46
C VAL A 189 11.67 7.00 4.47
N GLY A 190 10.41 7.36 4.31
CA GLY A 190 9.60 8.09 5.27
C GLY A 190 8.50 7.20 5.83
N ILE A 191 8.24 7.26 7.13
CA ILE A 191 7.10 6.55 7.76
C ILE A 191 6.22 7.58 8.44
N LYS A 192 4.92 7.53 8.18
CA LYS A 192 3.91 8.24 8.97
C LYS A 192 3.32 7.28 10.00
N LEU A 193 3.49 7.62 11.28
CA LEU A 193 2.91 6.89 12.41
C LEU A 193 1.70 7.65 12.94
N SER A 194 0.56 6.97 13.08
CA SER A 194 -0.66 7.52 13.68
C SER A 194 -0.98 6.77 14.98
N LYS A 195 -1.52 7.44 16.00
CA LYS A 195 -1.90 6.77 17.26
C LYS A 195 -3.04 5.76 17.10
N SER A 196 -3.81 5.85 16.02
CA SER A 196 -4.90 4.93 15.69
C SER A 196 -4.45 3.66 14.97
N SER A 197 -3.15 3.44 14.77
CA SER A 197 -2.59 2.29 14.05
C SER A 197 -2.65 0.97 14.85
N GLU A 198 -3.76 0.72 15.56
CA GLU A 198 -3.97 -0.52 16.32
C GLU A 198 -4.22 -1.73 15.41
N MET A 199 -4.49 -1.50 14.12
CA MET A 199 -4.69 -2.54 13.11
C MET A 199 -3.36 -2.89 12.44
N GLU A 200 -3.05 -4.19 12.37
CA GLU A 200 -1.83 -4.73 11.76
C GLU A 200 -1.62 -4.29 10.31
N ASP A 201 -2.71 -3.95 9.60
CA ASP A 201 -2.70 -3.55 8.19
C ASP A 201 -2.68 -2.02 7.97
N ASP A 202 -2.49 -1.21 9.02
CA ASP A 202 -2.39 0.25 8.89
C ASP A 202 -0.94 0.70 8.61
N PHE A 203 -0.69 1.24 7.42
CA PHE A 203 0.63 1.70 7.02
C PHE A 203 0.58 2.94 6.11
N ASP A 204 1.56 3.81 6.25
CA ASP A 204 1.78 4.95 5.37
C ASP A 204 3.29 5.23 5.27
N LEU A 205 3.83 4.89 4.10
CA LEU A 205 5.24 4.88 3.80
C LEU A 205 5.50 5.76 2.59
N ILE A 206 6.56 6.55 2.60
CA ILE A 206 7.06 7.27 1.43
C ILE A 206 8.42 6.70 1.07
N LEU A 207 8.58 6.25 -0.17
CA LEU A 207 9.84 5.74 -0.69
C LEU A 207 10.42 6.72 -1.71
N SER A 208 11.74 6.93 -1.68
CA SER A 208 12.43 7.51 -2.82
C SER A 208 12.35 6.56 -4.02
N ILE A 209 12.42 7.10 -5.23
CA ILE A 209 12.37 6.28 -6.45
C ILE A 209 13.51 5.26 -6.51
N ASP A 210 14.69 5.58 -5.96
CA ASP A 210 15.82 4.67 -5.85
C ASP A 210 15.52 3.49 -4.93
N GLN A 211 14.91 3.76 -3.77
CA GLN A 211 14.49 2.72 -2.84
C GLN A 211 13.35 1.88 -3.41
N LEU A 212 12.39 2.49 -4.11
CA LEU A 212 11.33 1.76 -4.80
C LEU A 212 11.89 0.84 -5.89
N ASN A 213 12.83 1.34 -6.70
CA ASN A 213 13.54 0.56 -7.71
C ASN A 213 14.28 -0.64 -7.10
N LYS A 214 14.94 -0.44 -5.96
CA LYS A 214 15.62 -1.52 -5.22
C LYS A 214 14.62 -2.60 -4.79
N MET A 215 13.50 -2.21 -4.16
CA MET A 215 12.49 -3.16 -3.68
C MET A 215 11.80 -3.93 -4.81
N CYS A 216 11.55 -3.30 -5.94
CA CYS A 216 10.89 -3.94 -7.09
C CYS A 216 11.80 -4.87 -7.91
N ARG A 217 13.13 -4.64 -7.88
CA ARG A 217 14.12 -5.47 -8.60
C ARG A 217 14.59 -6.67 -7.80
N ASP A 218 14.74 -6.50 -6.49
CA ASP A 218 15.16 -7.56 -5.58
C ASP A 218 14.03 -7.92 -4.62
N VAL A 219 13.07 -8.71 -5.12
CA VAL A 219 11.94 -9.19 -4.32
C VAL A 219 12.37 -10.08 -3.15
N THR A 220 13.64 -10.53 -3.08
CA THR A 220 14.15 -11.28 -1.90
C THR A 220 14.34 -10.38 -0.67
N GLN A 221 14.32 -9.06 -0.85
CA GLN A 221 14.29 -8.09 0.25
C GLN A 221 12.93 -8.11 0.98
N LEU A 222 11.87 -8.60 0.32
CA LEU A 222 10.58 -8.80 0.97
C LEU A 222 10.68 -10.01 1.90
N ARG A 223 10.45 -9.77 3.19
CA ARG A 223 10.34 -10.84 4.17
C ARG A 223 8.91 -11.34 4.20
N PHE A 224 8.74 -12.62 3.91
CA PHE A 224 7.48 -13.32 4.18
C PHE A 224 7.47 -13.81 5.63
N SER A 225 6.38 -13.52 6.34
CA SER A 225 6.03 -14.17 7.60
C SER A 225 5.04 -15.30 7.31
N ALA A 226 5.09 -16.34 8.14
CA ALA A 226 4.14 -17.45 8.09
C ALA A 226 3.18 -17.35 9.29
N HIS A 227 1.92 -17.02 9.03
CA HIS A 227 0.87 -16.87 10.04
C HIS A 227 0.12 -18.19 10.17
N LEU A 228 -0.06 -18.67 11.40
CA LEU A 228 -0.78 -19.93 11.65
C LEU A 228 -2.28 -19.72 11.49
N GLU A 229 -2.91 -20.50 10.62
CA GLU A 229 -4.35 -20.47 10.39
C GLU A 229 -4.97 -21.87 10.44
N GLN A 230 -6.28 -21.91 10.64
CA GLN A 230 -7.08 -23.13 10.60
C GLN A 230 -7.98 -23.10 9.37
N HIS A 231 -7.81 -24.07 8.47
CA HIS A 231 -8.59 -24.19 7.25
C HIS A 231 -9.18 -25.58 7.08
N GLU A 232 -10.50 -25.64 6.89
CA GLU A 232 -11.15 -26.78 6.26
C GLU A 232 -10.56 -26.98 4.86
N HIS A 233 -10.28 -28.22 4.50
CA HIS A 233 -9.67 -28.54 3.21
C HIS A 233 -10.09 -29.92 2.73
N VAL A 234 -9.84 -30.21 1.45
CA VAL A 234 -10.01 -31.55 0.90
C VAL A 234 -8.67 -32.23 0.68
N LYS A 235 -8.65 -33.55 0.84
CA LYS A 235 -7.50 -34.38 0.46
C LYS A 235 -7.96 -35.65 -0.24
N LEU A 236 -7.11 -36.18 -1.11
CA LEU A 236 -7.32 -37.46 -1.77
C LEU A 236 -6.79 -38.59 -0.88
N VAL A 237 -7.67 -39.48 -0.42
CA VAL A 237 -7.33 -40.69 0.35
C VAL A 237 -7.95 -41.88 -0.38
N ASP A 238 -7.13 -42.88 -0.72
CA ASP A 238 -7.57 -44.10 -1.41
C ASP A 238 -8.43 -43.84 -2.66
N GLY A 239 -8.08 -42.80 -3.42
CA GLY A 239 -8.78 -42.41 -4.65
C GLY A 239 -10.10 -41.65 -4.42
N GLN A 240 -10.46 -41.35 -3.18
CA GLN A 240 -11.65 -40.57 -2.83
C GLN A 240 -11.29 -39.22 -2.22
N TRP A 241 -12.03 -38.18 -2.61
CA TRP A 241 -11.90 -36.86 -2.02
C TRP A 241 -12.67 -36.80 -0.70
N ILE A 242 -11.97 -36.47 0.36
CA ILE A 242 -12.56 -36.32 1.70
C ILE A 242 -12.35 -34.90 2.21
N THR A 243 -13.39 -34.35 2.82
CA THR A 243 -13.33 -33.08 3.56
C THR A 243 -12.73 -33.32 4.93
N VAL A 244 -11.76 -32.49 5.31
CA VAL A 244 -11.07 -32.53 6.60
C VAL A 244 -11.40 -31.25 7.35
N GLN A 245 -12.08 -31.41 8.49
CA GLN A 245 -12.30 -30.33 9.45
C GLN A 245 -11.25 -30.44 10.56
N PRO A 246 -10.22 -29.58 10.57
CA PRO A 246 -9.19 -29.63 11.59
C PRO A 246 -9.73 -29.16 12.94
N VAL A 247 -9.17 -29.69 14.04
CA VAL A 247 -9.50 -29.29 15.43
C VAL A 247 -8.49 -28.29 16.03
N ALA A 248 -7.44 -27.95 15.28
CA ALA A 248 -6.38 -27.02 15.64
C ALA A 248 -5.81 -26.37 14.37
N VAL A 249 -4.91 -25.39 14.52
CA VAL A 249 -4.18 -24.80 13.39
C VAL A 249 -3.49 -25.89 12.56
N ASN A 250 -3.68 -25.84 11.25
CA ASN A 250 -3.22 -26.87 10.31
C ASN A 250 -2.53 -26.28 9.08
N SER A 251 -2.35 -24.95 9.04
CA SER A 251 -1.86 -24.26 7.87
C SER A 251 -1.03 -23.01 8.19
N HIS A 252 -0.22 -22.61 7.21
CA HIS A 252 0.50 -21.36 7.16
C HIS A 252 -0.06 -20.48 6.04
N ARG A 253 -0.43 -19.25 6.39
CA ARG A 253 -0.61 -18.13 5.46
C ARG A 253 0.72 -17.40 5.30
N LEU A 254 1.23 -17.34 4.08
CA LEU A 254 2.38 -16.50 3.76
C LEU A 254 1.90 -15.05 3.58
N HIS A 255 2.54 -14.13 4.29
CA HIS A 255 2.21 -12.70 4.26
C HIS A 255 3.48 -11.87 4.14
N ALA A 256 3.48 -10.89 3.23
CA ALA A 256 4.54 -9.91 3.09
C ALA A 256 4.03 -8.53 3.48
N ASP A 257 4.77 -7.86 4.36
CA ASP A 257 4.47 -6.51 4.82
C ASP A 257 5.30 -5.48 4.04
N VAL A 258 4.65 -4.41 3.57
CA VAL A 258 5.31 -3.28 2.90
C VAL A 258 6.38 -2.62 3.78
N MET A 259 6.21 -2.66 5.11
CA MET A 259 7.17 -2.14 6.08
C MET A 259 8.49 -2.91 6.07
N SER A 260 8.54 -4.10 5.46
CA SER A 260 9.80 -4.82 5.24
C SER A 260 10.80 -4.04 4.37
N ALA A 261 10.36 -3.01 3.63
CA ALA A 261 11.23 -2.06 2.95
C ALA A 261 12.28 -1.42 3.88
N LEU A 262 11.95 -1.28 5.17
CA LEU A 262 12.85 -0.76 6.20
C LEU A 262 14.08 -1.64 6.43
N ASN A 263 13.97 -2.96 6.23
CA ASN A 263 15.10 -3.88 6.42
C ASN A 263 16.26 -3.60 5.46
N SER A 264 15.97 -2.96 4.33
CA SER A 264 16.95 -2.64 3.30
C SER A 264 17.42 -1.18 3.34
N CYS A 265 16.92 -0.39 4.30
CA CYS A 265 17.20 1.03 4.47
C CYS A 265 18.12 1.29 5.68
N SER A 266 19.08 2.20 5.54
CA SER A 266 19.91 2.65 6.67
C SER A 266 19.10 3.54 7.60
N ALA A 267 19.30 3.42 8.92
CA ALA A 267 18.63 4.27 9.90
C ALA A 267 18.87 5.78 9.68
N VAL A 268 20.02 6.17 9.09
CA VAL A 268 20.33 7.58 8.76
C VAL A 268 19.52 8.09 7.56
N LYS A 269 18.97 7.16 6.77
CA LYS A 269 18.12 7.43 5.59
C LYS A 269 16.64 7.27 5.89
N LEU A 270 16.26 7.22 7.17
CA LEU A 270 14.89 7.10 7.63
C LEU A 270 14.36 8.43 8.16
N CYS A 271 13.17 8.82 7.71
CA CYS A 271 12.39 9.94 8.25
C CYS A 271 11.15 9.41 8.96
N VAL A 272 11.02 9.64 10.27
CA VAL A 272 9.83 9.23 11.04
C VAL A 272 8.99 10.46 11.33
N MET A 273 7.72 10.40 10.93
CA MET A 273 6.71 11.45 11.12
C MET A 273 5.60 10.89 12.01
N GLU A 274 5.57 11.33 13.27
CA GLU A 274 4.51 10.95 14.22
C GLU A 274 3.40 11.99 14.18
N ILE A 275 2.17 11.56 13.93
CA ILE A 275 1.01 12.44 13.96
C ILE A 275 0.50 12.52 15.40
N VAL A 276 0.50 13.75 15.94
CA VAL A 276 0.10 14.04 17.33
C VAL A 276 -1.22 14.82 17.34
N GLU A 277 -2.09 14.54 18.30
CA GLU A 277 -3.37 15.27 18.48
C GLU A 277 -3.18 16.70 19.00
#